data_AF-A0A1E3Y413-F1
#
_entry.id   AF-A0A1E3Y413-F1
#
_cell.length_a   1.000
_cell.length_b   1.000
_cell.length_c   1.000
_cell.angle_alpha   90.00
_cell.angle_beta   90.00
_cell.angle_gamma   90.00
#
_symmetry.space_group_name_H-M   'P 1'
#
loop_
_entity.id
_entity.type
_entity.pdbx_description
1 polymer ?
#
loop_
_entity_poly.entity_id
_entity_poly.type
_entity_poly.pdbx_seq_one_letter_code
_entity_poly.pdbx_strand_id
1 'polypeptide(L)'
;MYRDPALTKILTYAGALPFWVLGLAQVLRFEPALAAQAFVAYGTGIACFMAGTLWSQAQIKAEKPQLMLVVSNVAALTAIGALLLHTSLPTLTMAMHMAVFLALLASDLAFHRKGDQPDWYLALRRNVTLLVIAAYAVVMILT
;
A
#
# COMPACT_ATOMS: atom_id res chain seq x y z
N MET A 1 6.22 12.38 13.95
CA MET A 1 6.17 11.33 12.91
C MET A 1 7.19 11.58 11.81
N TYR A 2 7.25 12.76 11.18
CA TYR A 2 8.08 13.02 10.00
C TYR A 2 9.53 13.43 10.32
N ARG A 3 10.32 12.52 10.89
CA ARG A 3 11.75 12.72 11.17
C ARG A 3 12.60 12.07 10.08
N ASP A 4 13.83 12.55 9.92
CA ASP A 4 14.82 12.04 8.95
C ASP A 4 14.24 11.78 7.55
N PRO A 5 13.98 12.84 6.76
CA PRO A 5 13.40 12.70 5.43
C PRO A 5 14.27 11.87 4.47
N ALA A 6 15.60 11.89 4.64
CA ALA A 6 16.51 11.16 3.76
C ALA A 6 16.36 9.66 3.95
N LEU A 7 16.51 9.18 5.19
CA LEU A 7 16.34 7.77 5.51
C LEU A 7 14.91 7.30 5.21
N THR A 8 13.90 8.09 5.55
CA THR A 8 12.49 7.76 5.29
C THR A 8 12.22 7.55 3.80
N LYS A 9 12.75 8.42 2.93
CA LYS A 9 12.60 8.27 1.47
C LYS A 9 13.29 6.99 1.00
N ILE A 10 14.53 6.75 1.41
CA ILE A 10 15.31 5.56 1.00
C ILE A 10 14.56 4.29 1.38
N LEU A 11 14.14 4.15 2.63
CA LEU A 11 13.45 2.95 3.11
C LEU A 11 12.09 2.76 2.45
N THR A 12 11.36 3.84 2.18
CA THR A 12 10.04 3.73 1.53
C THR A 12 10.16 3.29 0.07
N TYR A 13 11.14 3.80 -0.68
CA TYR A 13 11.41 3.32 -2.05
C TYR A 13 11.98 1.90 -2.05
N ALA A 14 12.85 1.56 -1.09
CA ALA A 14 13.34 0.19 -0.94
C ALA A 14 12.19 -0.79 -0.67
N GLY A 15 11.20 -0.38 0.13
CA GLY A 15 9.98 -1.14 0.37
C GLY A 15 9.11 -1.36 -0.88
N ALA A 16 9.29 -0.57 -1.95
CA ALA A 16 8.61 -0.77 -3.23
C ALA A 16 9.31 -1.83 -4.12
N LEU A 17 10.60 -2.10 -3.90
CA LEU A 17 11.39 -3.02 -4.72
C LEU A 17 10.81 -4.44 -4.75
N PRO A 18 10.35 -5.04 -3.63
CA PRO A 18 9.82 -6.40 -3.66
C PRO A 18 8.59 -6.57 -4.55
N PHE A 19 7.75 -5.53 -4.75
CA PHE A 19 6.65 -5.61 -5.71
C PHE A 19 7.15 -5.87 -7.14
N TRP A 20 8.20 -5.16 -7.55
CA TRP A 20 8.76 -5.34 -8.89
C TRP A 20 9.52 -6.66 -9.02
N VAL A 21 10.30 -7.05 -8.02
CA VAL A 21 11.04 -8.32 -8.03
C VAL A 21 10.08 -9.50 -8.12
N LEU A 22 9.08 -9.56 -7.23
CA LEU A 22 8.11 -10.64 -7.20
C LEU A 22 7.17 -10.61 -8.41
N GLY A 23 6.75 -9.42 -8.84
CA GLY A 23 5.92 -9.26 -10.04
C GLY A 23 6.64 -9.72 -11.32
N LEU A 24 7.91 -9.34 -11.50
CA LEU A 24 8.71 -9.81 -12.63
C LEU A 24 8.99 -11.31 -12.55
N ALA A 25 9.24 -11.87 -11.37
CA ALA A 25 9.37 -13.32 -11.21
C ALA A 25 8.10 -14.05 -11.67
N GLN A 26 6.92 -13.52 -11.33
CA GLN A 26 5.64 -14.07 -11.78
C GLN A 26 5.47 -13.97 -13.30
N VAL A 27 5.75 -12.80 -13.90
CA VAL A 27 5.66 -12.56 -15.35
C VAL A 27 6.63 -13.45 -16.14
N LEU A 28 7.86 -13.61 -15.64
CA LEU A 28 8.90 -14.46 -16.25
C LEU A 28 8.71 -15.95 -15.93
N ARG A 29 7.65 -16.33 -15.21
CA ARG A 29 7.33 -17.70 -14.80
C ARG A 29 8.46 -18.36 -13.99
N PHE A 30 9.22 -17.57 -13.22
CA PHE A 30 10.19 -18.06 -12.25
C PHE A 30 9.48 -18.34 -10.92
N GLU A 31 9.38 -19.62 -10.54
CA GLU A 31 8.63 -20.07 -9.35
C GLU A 31 7.24 -19.40 -9.22
N PRO A 32 6.37 -19.47 -10.26
CA PRO A 32 5.23 -18.57 -10.41
C PRO A 32 4.20 -18.67 -9.28
N ALA A 33 4.02 -19.85 -8.70
CA ALA A 33 3.13 -20.04 -7.56
C ALA A 33 3.66 -19.33 -6.30
N LEU A 34 4.95 -19.49 -6.00
CA LEU A 34 5.59 -18.81 -4.88
C LEU A 34 5.64 -17.29 -5.11
N ALA A 35 6.00 -16.85 -6.32
CA ALA A 35 6.05 -15.45 -6.70
C ALA A 35 4.69 -14.77 -6.51
N ALA A 36 3.60 -15.38 -6.99
CA ALA A 36 2.24 -14.85 -6.82
C ALA A 36 1.82 -14.78 -5.35
N GLN A 37 2.04 -15.85 -4.59
CA GLN A 37 1.71 -15.88 -3.16
C GLN A 37 2.50 -14.83 -2.37
N ALA A 38 3.80 -14.73 -2.62
CA ALA A 38 4.68 -13.76 -1.98
C ALA A 38 4.32 -12.33 -2.38
N PHE A 39 3.98 -12.07 -3.65
CA PHE A 39 3.58 -10.75 -4.14
C PHE A 39 2.34 -10.24 -3.40
N VAL A 40 1.30 -11.08 -3.30
CA VAL A 40 0.06 -10.73 -2.59
C VAL A 40 0.28 -10.64 -1.08
N ALA A 41 1.01 -11.58 -0.47
CA ALA A 41 1.30 -11.55 0.96
C ALA A 41 2.08 -10.28 1.36
N TYR A 42 3.10 -9.92 0.57
CA TYR A 42 3.88 -8.70 0.78
C TYR A 42 3.01 -7.44 0.62
N GLY A 43 2.18 -7.41 -0.44
CA GLY A 43 1.21 -6.34 -0.66
C GLY A 43 0.27 -6.14 0.52
N THR A 44 -0.26 -7.23 1.08
CA THR A 44 -1.07 -7.19 2.31
C THR A 44 -0.29 -6.64 3.49
N GLY A 45 0.95 -7.10 3.71
CA GLY A 45 1.79 -6.61 4.79
C GLY A 45 2.04 -5.10 4.72
N ILE A 46 2.35 -4.58 3.53
CA ILE A 46 2.55 -3.14 3.31
C ILE A 46 1.23 -2.37 3.47
N ALA A 47 0.11 -2.88 2.97
CA ALA A 47 -1.20 -2.26 3.17
C ALA A 47 -1.57 -2.16 4.65
N CYS A 48 -1.37 -3.23 5.43
CA CYS A 48 -1.60 -3.24 6.88
C CYS A 48 -0.66 -2.27 7.62
N PHE A 49 0.62 -2.23 7.25
CA PHE A 49 1.56 -1.26 7.80
C PHE A 49 1.11 0.17 7.52
N MET A 50 0.73 0.48 6.29
CA MET A 50 0.23 1.80 5.90
C MET A 50 -1.08 2.17 6.61
N ALA A 51 -2.00 1.23 6.77
CA ALA A 51 -3.19 1.43 7.58
C ALA A 51 -2.81 1.77 9.03
N GLY A 52 -1.86 1.04 9.63
CA GLY A 52 -1.30 1.38 10.95
C GLY A 52 -0.72 2.80 11.01
N THR A 53 -0.04 3.26 9.96
CA THR A 53 0.45 4.65 9.90
C THR A 53 -0.70 5.67 9.87
N LEU A 54 -1.78 5.39 9.12
CA LEU A 54 -2.98 6.22 9.09
C LEU A 54 -3.66 6.28 10.45
N TRP A 55 -3.80 5.14 11.14
CA TRP A 55 -4.32 5.07 12.50
C TRP A 55 -3.51 5.96 13.45
N SER A 56 -2.18 5.86 13.43
CA SER A 56 -1.30 6.65 14.28
C SER A 56 -1.41 8.15 13.99
N GLN A 57 -1.46 8.54 12.70
CA GLN A 57 -1.67 9.93 12.31
C GLN A 57 -3.01 10.46 12.81
N ALA A 58 -4.08 9.69 12.67
CA ALA A 58 -5.41 10.08 13.15
C ALA A 58 -5.39 10.33 14.66
N GLN A 59 -4.77 9.46 15.45
CA GLN A 59 -4.70 9.63 16.91
C GLN A 59 -3.89 10.86 17.35
N ILE A 60 -2.84 11.23 16.61
CA ILE A 60 -1.93 12.30 17.01
C ILE A 60 -2.33 13.66 16.45
N LYS A 61 -2.92 13.69 15.25
CA LYS A 61 -3.08 14.93 14.45
C LYS A 61 -4.52 15.30 14.16
N ALA A 62 -5.44 14.35 14.06
CA ALA A 62 -6.79 14.67 13.63
C ALA A 62 -7.66 15.22 14.78
N GLU A 63 -8.24 16.41 14.58
CA GLU A 63 -9.25 16.95 15.50
C GLU A 63 -10.49 16.05 15.65
N LYS A 64 -10.88 15.35 14.56
CA LYS A 64 -11.98 14.39 14.51
C LYS A 64 -11.47 13.06 13.93
N PRO A 65 -10.88 12.19 14.75
CA PRO A 65 -10.14 11.02 14.27
C PRO A 65 -11.04 9.86 13.81
N GLN A 66 -12.32 9.83 14.21
CA GLN A 66 -13.19 8.66 14.09
C GLN A 66 -13.23 8.09 12.67
N LEU A 67 -13.45 8.95 11.67
CA LEU A 67 -13.51 8.52 10.27
C LEU A 67 -12.20 7.87 9.80
N MET A 68 -11.05 8.49 10.11
CA MET A 68 -9.75 7.97 9.67
C MET A 68 -9.38 6.68 10.40
N LEU A 69 -9.79 6.52 11.66
CA LEU A 69 -9.63 5.27 12.41
C LEU A 69 -10.44 4.12 11.78
N VAL A 70 -11.69 4.40 11.36
CA VAL A 70 -12.52 3.43 10.64
C VAL A 70 -11.89 3.09 9.29
N VAL A 71 -11.52 4.10 8.50
CA VAL A 71 -10.88 3.90 7.18
C VAL A 71 -9.62 3.05 7.30
N SER A 72 -8.78 3.30 8.30
CA SER A 72 -7.61 2.48 8.58
C SER A 72 -7.97 1.01 8.81
N ASN A 73 -8.92 0.73 9.69
CA ASN A 73 -9.28 -0.65 10.01
C ASN A 73 -9.94 -1.36 8.82
N VAL A 74 -10.84 -0.67 8.12
CA VAL A 74 -11.44 -1.19 6.89
C VAL A 74 -10.35 -1.50 5.86
N ALA A 75 -9.39 -0.60 5.62
CA ALA A 75 -8.28 -0.83 4.69
C ALA A 75 -7.46 -2.07 5.05
N ALA A 76 -7.09 -2.24 6.32
CA ALA A 76 -6.34 -3.40 6.79
C ALA A 76 -7.13 -4.71 6.62
N LEU A 77 -8.40 -4.72 7.06
CA LEU A 77 -9.28 -5.88 6.94
C LEU A 77 -9.58 -6.23 5.48
N THR A 78 -9.75 -5.23 4.61
CA THR A 78 -9.91 -5.43 3.17
C THR A 78 -8.66 -6.06 2.57
N ALA A 79 -7.45 -5.61 2.93
CA ALA A 79 -6.22 -6.20 2.42
C ALA A 79 -6.03 -7.66 2.88
N ILE A 80 -6.35 -7.97 4.13
CA ILE A 80 -6.32 -9.33 4.69
C ILE A 80 -7.40 -10.20 4.02
N GLY A 81 -8.63 -9.71 3.89
CA GLY A 81 -9.70 -10.42 3.20
C GLY A 81 -9.35 -10.71 1.75
N ALA A 82 -8.75 -9.75 1.04
CA ALA A 82 -8.27 -9.94 -0.33
C ALA A 82 -7.21 -11.04 -0.43
N LEU A 83 -6.29 -11.13 0.53
CA LEU A 83 -5.30 -12.22 0.59
C LEU A 83 -5.99 -13.60 0.70
N LEU A 84 -7.02 -13.73 1.55
CA LEU A 84 -7.75 -14.98 1.72
C LEU A 84 -8.52 -15.40 0.46
N LEU A 85 -8.88 -14.44 -0.40
CA LEU A 85 -9.55 -14.70 -1.67
C LEU A 85 -8.59 -15.02 -2.83
N HIS A 86 -7.27 -14.84 -2.63
CA HIS A 86 -6.28 -14.88 -3.71
C HIS A 86 -6.34 -16.16 -4.56
N THR A 87 -6.47 -17.32 -3.90
CA THR A 87 -6.48 -18.63 -4.58
C THR A 87 -7.67 -18.77 -5.52
N SER A 88 -8.83 -18.19 -5.18
CA SER A 88 -10.06 -18.32 -5.96
C SER A 88 -10.27 -17.16 -6.92
N LEU A 89 -9.86 -15.95 -6.56
CA LEU A 89 -10.16 -14.70 -7.26
C LEU A 89 -8.94 -13.78 -7.34
N PRO A 90 -7.83 -14.19 -8.01
CA PRO A 90 -6.57 -13.47 -7.99
C PRO A 90 -6.65 -12.04 -8.55
N THR A 91 -7.40 -11.84 -9.64
CA THR A 91 -7.61 -10.51 -10.24
C THR A 91 -8.36 -9.58 -9.30
N LEU A 92 -9.40 -10.08 -8.61
CA LEU A 92 -10.15 -9.30 -7.63
C LEU A 92 -9.27 -8.93 -6.44
N THR A 93 -8.47 -9.87 -5.93
CA THR A 93 -7.50 -9.62 -4.86
C THR A 93 -6.58 -8.45 -5.21
N MET A 94 -5.98 -8.48 -6.40
CA MET A 94 -5.10 -7.41 -6.86
C MET A 94 -5.85 -6.08 -7.00
N ALA A 95 -7.06 -6.07 -7.57
CA ALA A 95 -7.88 -4.86 -7.68
C ALA A 95 -8.25 -4.27 -6.30
N MET A 96 -8.57 -5.12 -5.32
CA MET A 96 -8.85 -4.69 -3.95
C MET A 96 -7.61 -4.09 -3.28
N HIS A 97 -6.43 -4.69 -3.44
CA HIS A 97 -5.17 -4.12 -2.93
C HIS A 97 -4.89 -2.75 -3.56
N MET A 98 -5.05 -2.61 -4.88
CA MET A 98 -4.91 -1.31 -5.54
C MET A 98 -5.88 -0.26 -4.98
N ALA A 99 -7.14 -0.63 -4.80
CA ALA A 99 -8.15 0.24 -4.20
C ALA A 99 -7.78 0.66 -2.77
N VAL A 100 -7.25 -0.27 -1.96
CA VAL A 100 -6.74 0.02 -0.60
C VAL A 100 -5.59 1.02 -0.65
N PHE A 101 -4.59 0.83 -1.51
CA PHE A 101 -3.46 1.77 -1.64
C PHE A 101 -3.90 3.17 -2.07
N LEU A 102 -4.87 3.25 -2.99
CA LEU A 102 -5.45 4.53 -3.42
C LEU A 102 -6.26 5.20 -2.31
N ALA A 103 -7.05 4.44 -1.55
CA ALA A 103 -7.79 4.96 -0.40
C ALA A 103 -6.84 5.52 0.67
N LEU A 104 -5.75 4.80 0.98
CA LEU A 104 -4.74 5.25 1.93
C LEU A 104 -4.01 6.52 1.45
N LEU A 105 -3.71 6.63 0.15
CA LEU A 105 -3.15 7.85 -0.43
C LEU A 105 -4.15 9.02 -0.38
N ALA A 106 -5.45 8.77 -0.58
CA ALA A 106 -6.48 9.78 -0.44
C ALA A 106 -6.59 10.28 1.02
N SER A 107 -6.41 9.39 2.00
CA SER A 107 -6.31 9.78 3.41
C SER A 107 -5.09 10.65 3.70
N ASP A 108 -3.91 10.29 3.18
CA ASP A 108 -2.69 11.12 3.26
C ASP A 108 -2.93 12.54 2.66
N LEU A 109 -3.65 12.63 1.54
CA LEU A 109 -4.03 13.92 0.94
C LEU A 109 -4.95 14.74 1.85
N ALA A 110 -5.86 14.09 2.58
CA ALA A 110 -6.76 14.77 3.52
C ALA A 110 -6.01 15.35 4.73
N PHE A 111 -5.01 14.65 5.26
CA PHE A 111 -4.11 15.19 6.30
C PHE A 111 -3.29 16.34 5.77
N HIS A 112 -2.70 16.20 4.58
CA HIS A 112 -1.90 17.24 3.97
C HIS A 112 -2.68 18.55 3.75
N ARG A 113 -3.92 18.47 3.27
CA ARG A 113 -4.80 19.65 3.09
C ARG A 113 -5.10 20.40 4.39
N LYS A 114 -5.00 19.74 5.54
CA LYS A 114 -5.17 20.36 6.87
C LYS A 114 -3.88 20.93 7.43
N GLY A 115 -2.75 20.82 6.72
CA GLY A 115 -1.43 21.24 7.19
C GLY A 115 -0.75 20.24 8.13
N ASP A 116 -1.33 19.05 8.33
CA ASP A 116 -0.85 18.07 9.30
C ASP A 116 0.32 17.22 8.78
N GLN A 117 0.67 17.35 7.49
CA GLN A 117 1.63 16.51 6.79
C GLN A 117 2.49 17.36 5.83
N PRO A 118 3.83 17.20 5.83
CA PRO A 118 4.70 18.00 4.97
C PRO A 118 4.63 17.55 3.50
N ASP A 119 4.86 18.48 2.58
CA ASP A 119 4.79 18.27 1.12
C ASP A 119 5.63 17.09 0.64
N TRP A 120 6.86 16.99 1.16
CA TRP A 120 7.79 15.94 0.75
C TRP A 120 7.28 14.53 1.08
N TYR A 121 6.52 14.40 2.16
CA TYR A 121 6.01 13.11 2.60
C TYR A 121 4.78 12.74 1.75
N LEU A 122 3.87 13.67 1.45
CA LEU A 122 2.80 13.40 0.48
C LEU A 122 3.35 13.03 -0.91
N ALA A 123 4.37 13.76 -1.40
CA ALA A 123 5.00 13.45 -2.68
C ALA A 123 5.64 12.05 -2.69
N LEU A 124 6.31 11.67 -1.59
CA LEU A 124 6.86 10.32 -1.41
C LEU A 124 5.76 9.26 -1.47
N ARG A 125 4.67 9.45 -0.71
CA ARG A 125 3.53 8.53 -0.66
C ARG A 125 2.89 8.36 -2.03
N ARG A 126 2.62 9.46 -2.73
CA ARG A 126 2.09 9.44 -4.10
C ARG A 126 3.00 8.64 -5.03
N ASN A 127 4.29 8.96 -5.07
CA ASN A 127 5.22 8.33 -6.02
C ASN A 127 5.36 6.83 -5.76
N VAL A 128 5.50 6.41 -4.50
CA VAL A 128 5.60 4.98 -4.15
C VAL A 128 4.29 4.25 -4.40
N THR A 129 3.14 4.82 -4.05
CA THR A 129 1.84 4.23 -4.38
C THR A 129 1.72 4.02 -5.89
N LEU A 130 2.10 4.99 -6.72
CA LEU A 130 2.07 4.83 -8.18
C LEU A 130 2.99 3.70 -8.67
N LEU A 131 4.18 3.54 -8.09
CA LEU A 131 5.09 2.44 -8.41
C LEU A 131 4.46 1.07 -8.05
N VAL A 132 3.81 0.98 -6.89
CA VAL A 132 3.12 -0.24 -6.45
C VAL A 132 1.93 -0.55 -7.36
N ILE A 133 1.09 0.44 -7.66
CA ILE A 133 -0.06 0.28 -8.57
C ILE A 133 0.41 -0.16 -9.97
N ALA A 134 1.51 0.41 -10.47
CA ALA A 134 2.10 -0.01 -11.74
C ALA A 134 2.55 -1.48 -11.71
N ALA A 135 3.19 -1.94 -10.62
CA ALA A 135 3.57 -3.34 -10.47
C ALA A 135 2.34 -4.27 -10.47
N TYR A 136 1.27 -3.93 -9.73
CA TYR A 136 0.01 -4.68 -9.76
C TYR A 136 -0.60 -4.73 -11.16
N ALA A 137 -0.63 -3.60 -11.88
CA ALA A 137 -1.17 -3.54 -13.23
C ALA A 137 -0.36 -4.41 -14.21
N VAL A 138 0.97 -4.36 -14.13
CA VAL A 138 1.86 -5.20 -14.96
C VAL A 138 1.58 -6.68 -14.71
N VAL A 139 1.54 -7.12 -13.45
CA VAL A 139 1.24 -8.52 -13.11
C VAL A 139 -0.15 -8.91 -13.60
N MET A 140 -1.17 -8.10 -13.29
CA MET A 140 -2.56 -8.37 -13.65
C MET A 140 -2.79 -8.48 -15.17
N ILE A 141 -2.05 -7.71 -15.99
CA ILE A 141 -2.20 -7.72 -17.45
C ILE A 141 -1.39 -8.86 -18.09
N LEU A 142 -0.23 -9.21 -17.52
CA LEU A 142 0.74 -10.10 -18.18
C LEU A 142 0.74 -11.55 -17.67
N THR A 143 -0.01 -11.90 -16.62
CA THR A 143 0.00 -13.26 -16.05
C THR A 143 -1.34 -13.94 -16.06
#